data_AF-A0A9E0XAV8-F1
#
_entry.id   AF-A0A9E0XAV8-F1
#
_cell.length_a   1.000
_cell.length_b   1.000
_cell.length_c   1.000
_cell.angle_alpha   90.00
_cell.angle_beta   90.00
_cell.angle_gamma   90.00
#
_symmetry.space_group_name_H-M   'P 1'
#
loop_
_entity.id
_entity.type
_entity.pdbx_description
1 polymer ?
#
loop_
_entity_poly.entity_id
_entity_poly.type
_entity_poly.pdbx_seq_one_letter_code
_entity_poly.pdbx_strand_id
1 'polypeptide(L)'
;MHPTDWICLAVVLGSLLLGAWRGLLYEALSVAGWVAAYVVARWAAEWVGRALPMGEAPVEWRFAAGFVLVFIVVAFAGGMLAWAVRGAARALGMRPVDRVLGAVFGALRGALLLLVLAIVVQLTGQGQAPWWRQSVSGAWLQGVLGQLRPVLPAALGQYLST
;
A
#
# COMPACT_ATOMS: atom_id res chain seq x y z
N MET A 1 25.00 2.90 15.63
CA MET A 1 23.72 2.66 14.94
C MET A 1 22.66 2.44 15.99
N HIS A 2 21.59 3.23 15.98
CA HIS A 2 20.51 3.13 16.98
C HIS A 2 19.58 1.96 16.62
N PRO A 3 18.79 1.42 17.56
CA PRO A 3 17.81 0.35 17.26
C PRO A 3 16.84 0.73 16.14
N THR A 4 16.51 2.02 16.02
CA THR A 4 15.69 2.58 14.93
C THR A 4 16.27 2.30 13.55
N ASP A 5 17.61 2.34 13.39
CA ASP A 5 18.27 2.09 12.11
C ASP A 5 18.11 0.63 11.68
N TRP A 6 18.17 -0.31 12.62
CA TRP A 6 17.93 -1.74 12.35
C TRP A 6 16.50 -2.02 11.95
N ILE A 7 15.53 -1.35 12.57
CA ILE A 7 14.11 -1.46 12.19
C ILE A 7 13.91 -0.93 10.77
N CYS A 8 14.45 0.24 10.46
CA CYS A 8 14.33 0.83 9.12
C CYS A 8 14.98 -0.06 8.06
N LEU A 9 16.18 -0.58 8.36
CA LEU A 9 16.88 -1.52 7.48
C LEU A 9 16.08 -2.81 7.27
N ALA A 10 15.51 -3.37 8.34
CA ALA A 10 14.68 -4.57 8.26
C ALA A 10 13.42 -4.34 7.41
N VAL A 11 12.80 -3.16 7.50
CA VAL A 11 11.65 -2.79 6.65
C VAL A 11 12.06 -2.73 5.18
N VAL A 12 13.17 -2.06 4.85
CA VAL A 12 13.63 -1.93 3.47
C VAL A 12 14.06 -3.28 2.90
N LEU A 13 14.90 -4.03 3.62
CA LEU A 13 15.34 -5.36 3.19
C LEU A 13 14.17 -6.33 3.09
N GLY A 14 13.26 -6.34 4.06
CA GLY A 14 12.07 -7.17 4.03
C GLY A 14 11.19 -6.83 2.83
N SER A 15 10.94 -5.54 2.57
CA SER A 15 10.15 -5.10 1.43
C SER A 15 10.82 -5.43 0.09
N LEU A 16 12.14 -5.27 -0.02
CA LEU A 16 12.92 -5.63 -1.20
C LEU A 16 12.86 -7.15 -1.47
N LEU A 17 13.08 -7.97 -0.45
CA LEU A 17 13.03 -9.43 -0.56
C LEU A 17 11.62 -9.94 -0.90
N LEU A 18 10.59 -9.35 -0.27
CA LEU A 18 9.20 -9.67 -0.57
C LEU A 18 8.83 -9.28 -2.00
N GLY A 19 9.27 -8.10 -2.46
CA GLY A 19 9.09 -7.64 -3.83
C GLY A 19 9.83 -8.55 -4.83
N ALA A 20 11.06 -8.95 -4.51
CA ALA A 20 11.82 -9.89 -5.33
C ALA A 20 11.18 -11.30 -5.39
N TRP A 21 10.58 -11.76 -4.30
CA TRP A 21 9.90 -13.05 -4.25
C TRP A 21 8.56 -13.02 -4.99
N ARG A 22 7.75 -11.97 -4.75
CA ARG A 22 6.42 -11.83 -5.39
C ARG A 22 6.54 -11.42 -6.86
N GLY A 23 7.52 -10.62 -7.25
CA GLY A 23 7.65 -10.07 -8.60
C GLY A 23 6.67 -8.93 -8.86
N LEU A 24 7.07 -8.00 -9.75
CA LEU A 24 6.32 -6.78 -10.05
C LEU A 24 4.94 -7.06 -10.62
N LEU A 25 4.81 -7.98 -11.58
CA LEU A 25 3.55 -8.24 -12.28
C LEU A 25 2.45 -8.60 -11.29
N TYR A 26 2.76 -9.43 -10.31
CA TYR A 26 1.77 -9.83 -9.33
C TYR A 26 1.45 -8.71 -8.35
N GLU A 27 2.44 -7.92 -7.93
CA GLU A 27 2.17 -6.77 -7.07
C GLU A 27 1.31 -5.74 -7.79
N ALA A 28 1.63 -5.40 -9.03
CA ALA A 28 0.86 -4.49 -9.88
C ALA A 28 -0.57 -5.00 -10.14
N LEU A 29 -0.72 -6.27 -10.54
CA LEU A 29 -2.04 -6.87 -10.79
C LEU A 29 -2.86 -7.03 -9.52
N SER A 30 -2.22 -7.35 -8.38
CA SER A 30 -2.90 -7.40 -7.09
C SER A 30 -3.42 -6.01 -6.72
N VAL A 31 -2.59 -4.97 -6.79
CA VAL A 31 -3.01 -3.60 -6.47
C VAL A 31 -4.12 -3.14 -7.44
N ALA A 32 -3.93 -3.36 -8.74
CA ALA A 32 -4.94 -3.04 -9.75
C ALA A 32 -6.25 -3.79 -9.51
N GLY A 33 -6.19 -5.07 -9.13
CA GLY A 33 -7.35 -5.89 -8.78
C GLY A 33 -8.10 -5.37 -7.56
N TRP A 34 -7.40 -4.93 -6.52
CA TRP A 34 -8.01 -4.30 -5.34
C TRP A 34 -8.67 -2.95 -5.69
N VAL A 35 -8.03 -2.12 -6.51
CA VAL A 35 -8.60 -0.83 -6.97
C VAL A 35 -9.84 -1.08 -7.84
N ALA A 36 -9.75 -2.01 -8.79
CA ALA A 36 -10.87 -2.39 -9.64
C ALA A 36 -12.03 -2.95 -8.82
N ALA A 37 -11.75 -3.81 -7.83
CA ALA A 37 -12.76 -4.33 -6.91
C ALA A 37 -13.46 -3.21 -6.15
N TYR A 38 -12.72 -2.24 -5.64
CA TYR A 38 -13.31 -1.08 -4.96
C TYR A 38 -14.20 -0.25 -5.89
N VAL A 39 -13.72 0.10 -7.09
CA VAL A 39 -14.46 0.92 -8.04
C VAL A 39 -15.74 0.22 -8.51
N VAL A 40 -15.64 -1.05 -8.89
CA VAL A 40 -16.79 -1.84 -9.34
C VAL A 40 -17.78 -2.05 -8.19
N ALA A 41 -17.29 -2.35 -6.98
CA ALA A 41 -18.15 -2.46 -5.80
C ALA A 41 -18.88 -1.14 -5.52
N ARG A 42 -18.22 0.03 -5.64
CA ARG A 42 -18.89 1.33 -5.46
C ARG A 42 -20.06 1.54 -6.40
N TRP A 43 -19.94 1.09 -7.66
CA TRP A 43 -21.01 1.26 -8.66
C TRP A 43 -22.11 0.21 -8.54
N ALA A 44 -21.74 -1.05 -8.29
CA ALA A 44 -22.70 -2.16 -8.28
C ALA A 44 -23.32 -2.44 -6.90
N ALA A 45 -22.77 -1.90 -5.81
CA ALA A 45 -23.25 -2.14 -4.43
C ALA A 45 -24.74 -1.86 -4.26
N GLU A 46 -25.25 -0.80 -4.85
CA GLU A 46 -26.65 -0.40 -4.71
C GLU A 46 -27.59 -1.36 -5.45
N TRP A 47 -27.23 -1.74 -6.67
CA TRP A 47 -28.02 -2.68 -7.47
C TRP A 47 -28.01 -4.08 -6.84
N VAL A 48 -26.84 -4.57 -6.44
CA VAL A 48 -26.70 -5.88 -5.79
C VAL A 48 -27.34 -5.88 -4.41
N GLY A 49 -27.17 -4.81 -3.62
CA GLY A 49 -27.77 -4.67 -2.29
C GLY A 49 -29.29 -4.72 -2.28
N ARG A 50 -29.95 -4.20 -3.33
CA ARG A 50 -31.41 -4.31 -3.51
C ARG A 50 -31.86 -5.72 -3.85
N ALA A 51 -31.08 -6.46 -4.62
CA ALA A 51 -31.39 -7.84 -5.00
C ALA A 51 -31.21 -8.83 -3.84
N LEU A 52 -30.48 -8.46 -2.78
CA LEU A 52 -30.27 -9.32 -1.62
C LEU A 52 -31.55 -9.45 -0.77
N PRO A 53 -31.93 -10.68 -0.38
CA PRO A 53 -33.12 -10.93 0.44
C PRO A 53 -32.84 -10.55 1.90
N MET A 54 -32.88 -9.25 2.20
CA MET A 54 -32.59 -8.68 3.54
C MET A 54 -33.81 -8.12 4.27
N GLY A 55 -35.03 -8.43 3.79
CA GLY A 55 -36.27 -7.93 4.40
C GLY A 55 -36.29 -6.41 4.53
N GLU A 56 -36.62 -5.93 5.74
CA GLU A 56 -36.68 -4.50 6.11
C GLU A 56 -35.33 -3.92 6.58
N ALA A 57 -34.20 -4.55 6.23
CA ALA A 57 -32.89 -4.02 6.62
C ALA A 57 -32.70 -2.56 6.13
N PRO A 58 -32.06 -1.70 6.95
CA PRO A 58 -31.79 -0.32 6.57
C PRO A 58 -30.98 -0.23 5.26
N VAL A 59 -31.19 0.85 4.51
CA VAL A 59 -30.54 1.10 3.21
C VAL A 59 -29.01 1.03 3.31
N GLU A 60 -28.45 1.52 4.41
CA GLU A 60 -27.01 1.50 4.69
C GLU A 60 -26.46 0.06 4.78
N TRP A 61 -27.16 -0.83 5.49
CA TRP A 61 -26.76 -2.23 5.66
C TRP A 61 -26.87 -3.00 4.34
N ARG A 62 -27.90 -2.73 3.54
CA ARG A 62 -28.05 -3.32 2.20
C ARG A 62 -26.95 -2.88 1.25
N PHE A 63 -26.61 -1.59 1.25
CA PHE A 63 -25.51 -1.07 0.45
C PHE A 63 -24.18 -1.69 0.89
N ALA A 64 -23.91 -1.74 2.20
CA ALA A 64 -22.69 -2.34 2.75
C ALA A 64 -22.56 -3.82 2.36
N ALA A 65 -23.65 -4.59 2.46
CA ALA A 65 -23.64 -5.99 2.07
C ALA A 65 -23.44 -6.18 0.56
N GLY A 66 -24.12 -5.40 -0.28
CA GLY A 66 -23.92 -5.40 -1.73
C GLY A 66 -22.48 -5.03 -2.10
N PHE A 67 -21.93 -4.02 -1.44
CA PHE A 67 -20.53 -3.60 -1.61
C PHE A 67 -19.57 -4.74 -1.27
N VAL A 68 -19.69 -5.34 -0.08
CA VAL A 68 -18.81 -6.43 0.36
C VAL A 68 -18.91 -7.63 -0.58
N LEU A 69 -20.12 -8.00 -1.00
CA LEU A 69 -20.31 -9.12 -1.93
C LEU A 69 -19.63 -8.87 -3.28
N VAL A 70 -19.90 -7.73 -3.91
CA VAL A 70 -19.27 -7.38 -5.19
C VAL A 70 -17.75 -7.28 -5.04
N PHE A 71 -17.29 -6.64 -3.96
CA PHE A 71 -15.87 -6.48 -3.69
C PHE A 71 -15.15 -7.82 -3.64
N ILE A 72 -15.69 -8.80 -2.88
CA ILE A 72 -15.11 -10.14 -2.77
C ILE A 72 -15.09 -10.83 -4.13
N VAL A 73 -16.19 -10.80 -4.88
CA VAL A 73 -16.29 -11.45 -6.20
C VAL A 73 -15.25 -10.87 -7.17
N VAL A 74 -15.17 -9.55 -7.26
CA VAL A 74 -14.23 -8.88 -8.18
C VAL A 74 -12.79 -9.05 -7.73
N ALA A 75 -12.50 -8.95 -6.43
CA ALA A 75 -11.16 -9.19 -5.90
C ALA A 75 -10.69 -10.63 -6.16
N PHE A 76 -11.60 -11.61 -6.01
CA PHE A 76 -11.31 -13.00 -6.32
C PHE A 76 -11.04 -13.21 -7.82
N ALA A 77 -11.89 -12.65 -8.68
CA ALA A 77 -11.69 -12.69 -10.14
C ALA A 77 -10.36 -12.02 -10.55
N GLY A 78 -10.03 -10.86 -9.96
CA GLY A 78 -8.75 -10.19 -10.15
C GLY A 78 -7.56 -11.03 -9.70
N GLY A 79 -7.69 -11.76 -8.58
CA GLY A 79 -6.68 -12.71 -8.12
C GLY A 79 -6.47 -13.89 -9.07
N MET A 80 -7.55 -14.45 -9.63
CA MET A 80 -7.47 -15.49 -10.65
C MET A 80 -6.79 -14.99 -11.92
N LEU A 81 -7.12 -13.78 -12.37
CA LEU A 81 -6.48 -13.15 -13.52
C LEU A 81 -4.98 -12.93 -13.26
N ALA A 82 -4.62 -12.42 -12.08
CA ALA A 82 -3.22 -12.22 -11.69
C ALA A 82 -2.44 -13.54 -11.68
N TRP A 83 -3.06 -14.63 -11.22
CA TRP A 83 -2.47 -15.96 -11.26
C TRP A 83 -2.26 -16.45 -12.70
N ALA A 84 -3.25 -16.30 -13.58
CA ALA A 84 -3.16 -16.70 -14.98
C ALA A 84 -2.07 -15.91 -15.73
N VAL A 85 -2.04 -14.58 -15.58
CA VAL A 85 -1.02 -13.71 -16.20
C VAL A 85 0.37 -14.07 -15.70
N ARG A 86 0.52 -14.34 -14.40
CA ARG A 86 1.79 -14.80 -13.83
C ARG A 86 2.21 -16.16 -14.41
N GLY A 87 1.26 -17.06 -14.67
CA GLY A 87 1.50 -18.32 -15.37
C GLY A 87 2.06 -18.09 -16.79
N ALA A 88 1.40 -17.21 -17.56
CA ALA A 88 1.84 -16.84 -18.90
C ALA A 88 3.23 -16.18 -18.92
N ALA A 89 3.49 -15.24 -18.01
CA ALA A 89 4.78 -14.57 -17.90
C ALA A 89 5.92 -15.55 -17.57
N ARG A 90 5.63 -16.63 -16.82
CA ARG A 90 6.60 -17.71 -16.58
C ARG A 90 6.91 -18.51 -17.85
N ALA A 91 5.91 -18.78 -18.68
CA ALA A 91 6.09 -19.47 -19.95
C ALA A 91 6.98 -18.66 -20.92
N LEU A 92 6.87 -17.33 -20.88
CA LEU A 92 7.69 -16.40 -21.68
C LEU A 92 9.12 -16.18 -21.12
N GLY A 93 9.51 -16.87 -20.04
CA GLY A 93 10.85 -16.72 -19.46
C GLY A 93 11.09 -15.39 -18.74
N MET A 94 10.06 -14.57 -18.53
CA MET A 94 10.18 -13.23 -17.93
C MET A 94 10.45 -13.23 -16.41
N ARG A 95 10.66 -14.40 -15.80
CA ARG A 95 10.85 -14.57 -14.35
C ARG A 95 12.00 -13.72 -13.77
N PRO A 96 13.20 -13.63 -14.37
CA PRO A 96 14.28 -12.83 -13.79
C PRO A 96 13.95 -11.33 -13.80
N VAL A 97 13.42 -10.84 -14.91
CA VAL A 97 13.02 -9.43 -15.09
C VAL A 97 11.92 -9.05 -14.10
N ASP A 98 10.88 -9.89 -13.97
CA ASP A 98 9.77 -9.68 -13.03
C ASP A 98 10.25 -9.60 -11.57
N ARG A 99 11.23 -10.42 -11.18
CA ARG A 99 11.82 -10.40 -9.83
C ARG A 99 12.67 -9.17 -9.59
N VAL A 100 13.49 -8.75 -10.56
CA VAL A 100 14.31 -7.53 -10.43
C VAL A 100 13.42 -6.30 -10.31
N LEU A 101 12.42 -6.18 -11.19
CA LEU A 101 11.44 -5.10 -11.11
C LEU A 101 10.63 -5.15 -9.81
N GLY A 102 10.31 -6.36 -9.34
CA GLY A 102 9.67 -6.57 -8.05
C GLY A 102 10.55 -6.11 -6.88
N ALA A 103 11.86 -6.35 -6.93
CA ALA A 103 12.80 -5.87 -5.91
C ALA A 103 12.87 -4.33 -5.88
N VAL A 104 12.89 -3.69 -7.06
CA VAL A 104 12.85 -2.22 -7.18
C VAL A 104 11.54 -1.66 -6.62
N PHE A 105 10.40 -2.25 -6.98
CA PHE A 105 9.11 -1.85 -6.42
C PHE A 105 9.04 -2.08 -4.90
N GLY A 106 9.57 -3.21 -4.42
CA GLY A 106 9.70 -3.52 -3.00
C GLY A 106 10.55 -2.47 -2.26
N ALA A 107 11.66 -2.02 -2.85
CA ALA A 107 12.46 -0.94 -2.29
C ALA A 107 11.70 0.40 -2.24
N LEU A 108 11.00 0.77 -3.31
CA LEU A 108 10.15 1.97 -3.36
C LEU A 108 9.03 1.92 -2.31
N ARG A 109 8.38 0.76 -2.15
CA ARG A 109 7.36 0.53 -1.12
C ARG A 109 7.96 0.63 0.28
N GLY A 110 9.15 0.07 0.50
CA GLY A 110 9.87 0.18 1.77
C GLY A 110 10.17 1.64 2.11
N ALA A 111 10.66 2.41 1.13
CA ALA A 111 10.87 3.85 1.28
C ALA A 111 9.57 4.59 1.58
N LEU A 112 8.47 4.28 0.90
CA LEU A 112 7.16 4.86 1.17
C LEU A 112 6.68 4.57 2.60
N LEU A 113 6.84 3.34 3.09
CA LEU A 113 6.50 2.97 4.47
C LEU A 113 7.33 3.76 5.49
N LEU A 114 8.62 3.95 5.24
CA LEU A 114 9.49 4.76 6.09
C LEU A 114 9.11 6.25 6.06
N LEU A 115 8.67 6.78 4.91
CA LEU A 115 8.14 8.14 4.82
C LEU A 115 6.87 8.31 5.64
N VAL A 116 5.93 7.37 5.54
CA VAL A 116 4.71 7.37 6.36
C VAL A 116 5.08 7.32 7.85
N LEU A 117 6.02 6.45 8.25
CA LEU A 117 6.52 6.40 9.62
C LEU A 117 7.08 7.75 10.07
N ALA A 118 7.90 8.39 9.24
CA ALA A 118 8.49 9.69 9.56
C ALA A 118 7.46 10.81 9.67
N ILE A 119 6.37 10.76 8.89
CA ILE A 119 5.21 11.65 9.07
C ILE A 119 4.54 11.38 10.42
N VAL A 120 4.25 10.11 10.76
CA VAL A 120 3.63 9.75 12.04
C VAL A 120 4.48 10.19 13.24
N VAL A 121 5.80 10.05 13.18
CA VAL A 121 6.72 10.50 14.23
C VAL A 121 6.69 12.03 14.41
N GLN A 122 6.55 12.78 13.31
CA GLN A 122 6.38 14.24 13.41
C GLN A 122 5.00 14.61 13.95
N LEU A 123 3.93 13.96 13.48
CA LEU A 123 2.56 14.20 13.95
C LEU A 123 2.40 13.90 15.45
N THR A 124 3.20 12.98 16.01
CA THR A 124 3.20 12.65 17.44
C THR A 124 4.14 13.53 18.29
N GLY A 125 4.77 14.55 17.70
CA GLY A 125 5.70 15.45 18.39
C GLY A 125 7.04 14.82 18.77
N GLN A 126 7.30 13.59 18.33
CA GLN A 126 8.52 12.83 18.65
C GLN A 126 9.69 13.14 17.69
N GLY A 127 9.51 14.05 16.73
CA GLY A 127 10.54 14.42 15.76
C GLY A 127 11.85 14.96 16.35
N GLN A 128 11.83 15.49 17.57
CA GLN A 128 13.02 15.97 18.28
C GLN A 128 13.62 14.96 19.27
N ALA A 129 13.01 13.77 19.41
CA ALA A 129 13.43 12.81 20.42
C ALA A 129 14.84 12.23 20.11
N PRO A 130 15.66 11.93 21.14
CA PRO A 130 17.03 11.44 20.95
C PRO A 130 17.11 10.17 20.10
N TRP A 131 16.16 9.25 20.27
CA TRP A 131 16.09 7.99 19.52
C TRP A 131 15.85 8.19 18.02
N TRP A 132 15.26 9.32 17.62
CA TRP A 132 14.96 9.65 16.23
C TRP A 132 16.05 10.54 15.60
N ARG A 133 16.48 11.60 16.29
CA ARG A 133 17.53 12.52 15.81
C ARG A 133 18.92 11.90 15.74
N GLN A 134 19.25 10.97 16.65
CA GLN A 134 20.56 10.31 16.67
C GLN A 134 20.66 9.14 15.68
N SER A 135 19.56 8.81 14.99
CA SER A 135 19.49 7.73 14.02
C SER A 135 19.81 8.26 12.62
N VAL A 136 20.65 7.54 11.88
CA VAL A 136 21.00 7.89 10.49
C VAL A 136 19.75 7.90 9.62
N SER A 137 18.87 6.92 9.84
CA SER A 137 17.59 6.76 9.15
C SER A 137 16.65 7.94 9.43
N GLY A 138 16.56 8.38 10.68
CA GLY A 138 15.73 9.52 11.08
C GLY A 138 16.22 10.84 10.48
N ALA A 139 17.53 11.08 10.47
CA ALA A 139 18.13 12.26 9.85
C ALA A 139 17.91 12.28 8.33
N TRP A 140 18.11 11.15 7.65
CA TRP A 140 17.90 11.04 6.20
C TRP A 140 16.43 11.24 5.82
N LEU A 141 15.50 10.60 6.55
CA LEU A 141 14.06 10.75 6.32
C LEU A 141 13.58 12.18 6.57
N GLN A 142 14.11 12.89 7.57
CA GLN A 142 13.81 14.31 7.78
C GLN A 142 14.30 15.18 6.61
N GLY A 143 15.49 14.89 6.06
CA GLY A 143 16.00 15.56 4.87
C GLY A 143 15.10 15.38 3.65
N VAL A 144 14.68 14.13 3.39
CA VAL A 144 13.75 13.81 2.30
C VAL A 144 12.38 14.45 2.51
N LEU A 145 11.84 14.40 3.73
CA LEU A 145 10.58 15.08 4.06
C LEU A 145 10.67 16.59 3.89
N GLY A 146 11.80 17.20 4.22
CA GLY A 146 12.07 18.62 3.98
C GLY A 146 11.95 19.01 2.51
N GLN A 147 12.46 18.17 1.60
CA GLN A 147 12.35 18.36 0.16
C GLN A 147 10.93 18.10 -0.39
N LEU A 148 10.17 17.21 0.27
CA LEU A 148 8.80 16.86 -0.12
C LEU A 148 7.73 17.77 0.51
N ARG A 149 8.10 18.71 1.40
CA ARG A 149 7.21 19.74 1.95
C ARG A 149 6.35 20.51 0.92
N PRO A 150 6.81 20.82 -0.31
CA PRO A 150 5.99 21.53 -1.30
C PRO A 150 4.86 20.67 -1.89
N VAL A 151 5.02 19.34 -1.85
CA VAL A 151 4.08 18.35 -2.41
C VAL A 151 3.14 17.80 -1.33
N LEU A 152 3.50 17.99 -0.05
CA LEU A 152 2.67 17.61 1.08
C LEU A 152 1.37 18.45 1.10
N PRO A 153 0.19 17.82 1.21
CA PRO A 153 -1.09 18.52 1.33
C PRO A 153 -1.05 19.56 2.45
N ALA A 154 -1.64 20.73 2.23
CA ALA A 154 -1.64 21.84 3.20
C ALA A 154 -2.12 21.43 4.62
N ALA A 155 -2.96 20.39 4.72
CA ALA A 155 -3.43 19.78 5.97
C ALA A 155 -2.29 19.24 6.86
N LEU A 156 -1.16 18.81 6.28
CA LEU A 156 0.01 18.35 7.03
C LEU A 156 0.99 19.48 7.35
N GLY A 157 0.95 20.59 6.59
CA GLY A 157 1.80 21.76 6.83
C GLY A 157 1.60 22.41 8.20
N GLN A 158 0.38 22.36 8.73
CA GLN A 158 0.04 22.90 10.07
C GLN A 158 0.66 22.12 11.23
N TYR A 159 1.01 20.84 11.03
CA TYR A 159 1.63 19.99 12.06
C TYR A 159 3.16 19.91 11.93
N LEU A 160 3.73 20.43 10.85
CA LEU A 160 5.17 20.40 10.56
C LEU A 160 5.87 21.75 10.83
N SER A 161 5.12 22.77 11.27
CA SER A 161 5.63 24.09 11.65
C SER A 161 5.99 24.11 13.14
N THR A 162 7.16 23.55 13.49
CA THR A 162 7.90 23.91 14.72
C THR A 162 9.38 23.82 14.47
#